data_AF-A0A252AVT9-F1
#
_entry.id   AF-A0A252AVT9-F1
#
_cell.length_a   1.000
_cell.length_b   1.000
_cell.length_c   1.000
_cell.angle_alpha   90.00
_cell.angle_beta   90.00
_cell.angle_gamma   90.00
#
_symmetry.space_group_name_H-M   'P 1'
#
loop_
_entity.id
_entity.type
_entity.pdbx_description
1 polymer ?
#
loop_
_entity_poly.entity_id
_entity_poly.type
_entity_poly.pdbx_seq_one_letter_code
_entity_poly.pdbx_strand_id
1 'polypeptide(L)'
;MARSFPLAKIMLEAGSLLVFWVLASLFSLRVAIAGTLVFIIWDAVRRYRNGRSFPRLWIIINTLAILFGVIDLISISPFLLPYEAVLTNLITAVCFTVSAFGSTSLVQEIVEERQGFPFPPDRLELKAYFRAFTLVWAGYFVAKAGLYFWLLQHFPLTRALALRSIIGPLSLFIMIGISMQGKRVFLLCQRLGLFLPPKPLPHEA
;
A
#
# COMPACT_ATOMS: atom_id res chain seq x y z
N MET A 1 28.66 1.80 -8.03
CA MET A 1 27.32 1.17 -8.12
C MET A 1 26.97 0.55 -6.76
N ALA A 2 26.37 1.34 -5.87
CA ALA A 2 25.95 0.82 -4.57
C ALA A 2 24.65 0.02 -4.75
N ARG A 3 24.70 -1.28 -4.44
CA ARG A 3 23.50 -2.11 -4.26
C ARG A 3 22.71 -1.53 -3.09
N SER A 4 21.83 -0.55 -3.35
CA SER A 4 20.89 -0.07 -2.36
C SER A 4 19.99 -1.24 -2.00
N PHE A 5 20.13 -1.75 -0.78
CA PHE A 5 19.31 -2.82 -0.25
C PHE A 5 17.83 -2.52 -0.53
N PRO A 6 17.02 -3.50 -1.00
CA PRO A 6 15.60 -3.31 -1.26
C PRO A 6 14.88 -2.75 -0.02
N LEU A 7 15.37 -3.07 1.18
CA LEU A 7 14.95 -2.50 2.45
C LEU A 7 15.12 -0.98 2.54
N ALA A 8 16.23 -0.39 2.05
CA ALA A 8 16.44 1.05 2.12
C ALA A 8 15.46 1.84 1.23
N LYS A 9 15.09 1.28 0.06
CA LYS A 9 14.03 1.86 -0.78
C LYS A 9 12.64 1.71 -0.14
N ILE A 10 12.35 0.55 0.45
CA ILE A 10 11.08 0.32 1.18
C ILE A 10 10.98 1.23 2.41
N MET A 11 12.08 1.47 3.13
CA MET A 11 12.12 2.41 4.26
C MET A 11 11.96 3.87 3.81
N LEU A 12 12.40 4.21 2.60
CA LEU A 12 12.14 5.52 2.00
C LEU A 12 10.68 5.68 1.54
N GLU A 13 10.08 4.62 0.98
CA GLU A 13 8.67 4.59 0.56
C GLU A 13 7.69 4.54 1.74
N ALA A 14 8.05 3.84 2.82
CA ALA A 14 7.34 3.82 4.11
C ALA A 14 7.84 4.91 5.08
N GLY A 15 8.59 5.89 4.58
CA GLY A 15 9.30 6.88 5.40
C GLY A 15 8.39 7.68 6.32
N SER A 16 7.21 8.07 5.84
CA SER A 16 6.22 8.78 6.67
C SER A 16 5.66 7.92 7.80
N LEU A 17 5.48 6.62 7.57
CA LEU A 17 4.97 5.67 8.56
C LEU A 17 6.01 5.36 9.65
N LEU A 18 7.29 5.25 9.25
CA LEU A 18 8.42 5.15 10.17
C LEU A 18 8.62 6.43 10.97
N VAL A 19 8.57 7.60 10.34
CA VAL A 19 8.66 8.90 11.01
C VAL A 19 7.53 9.07 12.02
N PHE A 20 6.29 8.70 11.64
CA PHE A 20 5.17 8.69 12.56
C PHE A 20 5.42 7.78 13.77
N TRP A 21 5.88 6.55 13.56
CA TRP A 21 6.17 5.61 14.65
C TRP A 21 7.25 6.12 15.60
N VAL A 22 8.35 6.65 15.05
CA VAL A 22 9.45 7.21 15.84
C VAL A 22 8.97 8.40 16.65
N LEU A 23 8.27 9.36 16.01
CA LEU A 23 7.76 10.53 16.71
C LEU A 23 6.67 10.18 17.73
N ALA A 24 5.80 9.21 17.45
CA ALA A 24 4.77 8.76 18.38
C ALA A 24 5.35 8.04 19.60
N SER A 25 6.53 7.41 19.47
CA SER A 25 7.22 6.77 20.59
C SER A 25 7.94 7.77 21.51
N LEU A 26 8.31 8.94 20.99
CA LEU A 26 9.12 9.93 21.70
C LEU A 26 8.30 11.17 22.15
N PHE A 27 7.20 11.47 21.48
CA PHE A 27 6.42 12.69 21.67
C PHE A 27 4.91 12.40 21.77
N SER A 28 4.13 13.45 22.05
CA SER A 28 2.67 13.35 22.03
C SER A 28 2.13 13.07 20.64
N LEU A 29 0.96 12.42 20.56
CA LEU A 29 0.29 12.05 19.31
C LEU A 29 0.14 13.24 18.34
N ARG A 30 -0.19 14.44 18.85
CA ARG A 30 -0.34 15.65 18.03
C ARG A 30 0.99 16.07 17.38
N VAL A 31 2.09 15.95 18.10
CA VAL A 31 3.44 16.26 17.58
C VAL A 31 3.86 15.23 16.53
N ALA A 32 3.54 13.95 16.74
CA ALA A 32 3.80 12.89 15.77
C ALA A 32 3.04 13.08 14.46
N ILE A 33 1.75 13.45 14.53
CA ILE A 33 0.94 13.78 13.36
C ILE A 33 1.53 15.01 12.64
N ALA A 34 1.77 16.11 13.35
CA ALA A 34 2.31 17.34 12.77
C ALA A 34 3.68 17.10 12.10
N GLY A 35 4.60 16.38 12.75
CA GLY A 35 5.91 16.06 12.19
C GLY A 35 5.82 15.16 10.96
N THR A 36 4.86 14.22 10.94
CA THR A 36 4.60 13.39 9.76
C THR A 36 4.08 14.22 8.59
N LEU A 37 3.16 15.18 8.82
CA LEU A 37 2.68 16.09 7.78
C LEU A 37 3.81 16.95 7.20
N VAL A 38 4.67 17.50 8.06
CA VAL A 38 5.85 18.27 7.63
C VAL A 38 6.78 17.40 6.78
N PHE A 39 7.00 16.14 7.18
CA PHE A 39 7.81 15.20 6.41
C PHE A 39 7.20 14.91 5.03
N ILE A 40 5.88 14.72 4.93
CA ILE A 40 5.19 14.50 3.66
C ILE A 40 5.37 15.70 2.73
N ILE A 41 5.19 16.92 3.24
CA ILE A 41 5.40 18.16 2.47
C ILE A 41 6.86 18.26 2.00
N TRP A 42 7.82 17.99 2.89
CA TRP A 42 9.23 17.99 2.54
C TRP A 42 9.57 16.95 1.47
N ASP A 43 9.07 15.71 1.57
CA ASP A 43 9.29 14.68 0.55
C ASP A 43 8.64 15.08 -0.79
N ALA A 44 7.46 15.68 -0.76
CA ALA A 44 6.78 16.19 -1.96
C ALA A 44 7.60 17.27 -2.67
N VAL A 45 8.09 18.28 -1.92
CA VAL A 45 8.96 19.34 -2.44
C VAL A 45 10.27 18.76 -2.98
N ARG A 46 10.87 17.81 -2.25
CA ARG A 46 12.08 17.11 -2.68
C ARG A 46 11.86 16.33 -3.98
N ARG A 47 10.74 15.64 -4.14
CA ARG A 47 10.40 14.91 -5.37
C ARG A 47 10.20 15.86 -6.54
N TYR A 48 9.47 16.94 -6.32
CA TYR A 48 9.25 18.00 -7.32
C TYR A 48 10.57 18.60 -7.80
N ARG A 49 11.45 19.00 -6.88
CA ARG A 49 12.76 19.60 -7.20
C ARG A 49 13.71 18.64 -7.92
N ASN A 50 13.60 17.34 -7.66
CA ASN A 50 14.47 16.32 -8.26
C ASN A 50 13.85 15.66 -9.51
N GLY A 51 12.71 16.14 -10.00
CA GLY A 51 12.01 15.57 -11.16
C GLY A 51 11.60 14.10 -10.96
N ARG A 52 11.38 13.66 -9.71
CA ARG A 52 10.98 12.28 -9.41
C ARG A 52 9.49 12.08 -9.70
N SER A 53 9.11 10.88 -10.11
CA SER A 53 7.70 10.53 -10.30
C SER A 53 6.92 10.57 -8.98
N PHE A 54 5.61 10.79 -9.12
CA PHE A 54 4.62 10.65 -8.05
C PHE A 54 3.80 9.38 -8.32
N PRO A 55 4.22 8.22 -7.78
CA PRO A 55 3.47 6.97 -7.91
C PRO A 55 2.04 7.16 -7.41
N ARG A 56 1.06 6.50 -8.04
CA ARG A 56 -0.33 6.56 -7.58
C ARG A 56 -0.47 6.10 -6.13
N LEU A 57 0.28 5.06 -5.73
CA LEU A 57 0.31 4.58 -4.35
C LEU A 57 0.81 5.66 -3.37
N TRP A 58 1.85 6.41 -3.75
CA TRP A 58 2.36 7.51 -2.94
C TRP A 58 1.29 8.60 -2.78
N ILE A 59 0.57 8.95 -3.86
CA ILE A 59 -0.51 9.94 -3.80
C ILE A 59 -1.61 9.45 -2.86
N ILE A 60 -2.07 8.20 -3.00
CA ILE A 60 -3.14 7.62 -2.18
C ILE A 60 -2.76 7.64 -0.69
N ILE A 61 -1.59 7.09 -0.34
CA ILE A 61 -1.15 6.97 1.05
C ILE A 61 -0.98 8.35 1.69
N ASN A 62 -0.31 9.29 1.00
CA ASN A 62 -0.06 10.61 1.55
C ASN A 62 -1.32 11.48 1.59
N THR A 63 -2.24 11.33 0.63
CA THR A 63 -3.53 12.03 0.68
C THR A 63 -4.36 11.55 1.86
N LEU A 64 -4.42 10.24 2.11
CA LEU A 64 -5.10 9.69 3.28
C LEU A 64 -4.44 10.15 4.59
N ALA A 65 -3.11 10.11 4.66
CA ALA A 65 -2.36 10.57 5.84
C ALA A 65 -2.58 12.07 6.12
N ILE A 66 -2.62 12.91 5.08
CA ILE A 66 -2.94 14.34 5.22
C ILE A 66 -4.38 14.52 5.67
N LEU A 67 -5.35 13.85 5.02
CA LEU A 67 -6.77 14.00 5.33
C LEU A 67 -7.06 13.62 6.78
N PHE A 68 -6.66 12.41 7.20
CA PHE A 68 -6.88 11.95 8.57
C PHE A 68 -6.03 12.73 9.58
N GLY A 69 -4.77 13.05 9.26
CA GLY A 69 -3.91 13.84 10.14
C GLY A 69 -4.44 15.25 10.41
N VAL A 70 -5.01 15.92 9.40
CA VAL A 70 -5.65 17.23 9.57
C VAL A 70 -6.93 17.11 10.39
N ILE A 71 -7.76 16.09 10.12
CA ILE A 71 -8.97 15.86 10.91
C ILE A 71 -8.63 15.62 12.37
N ASP A 72 -7.61 14.80 12.67
CA ASP A 72 -7.18 14.50 14.03
C ASP A 72 -6.58 15.72 14.76
N LEU A 73 -5.96 16.65 14.04
CA LEU A 73 -5.43 17.89 14.60
C LEU A 73 -6.53 18.90 14.96
N ILE A 74 -7.59 18.98 14.14
CA ILE A 74 -8.68 19.95 14.30
C ILE A 74 -9.79 19.41 15.21
N SER A 75 -10.00 18.09 15.24
CA SER A 75 -11.09 17.48 15.98
C SER A 75 -10.87 17.57 17.49
N ILE A 76 -11.77 18.28 18.16
CA ILE A 76 -11.82 18.38 19.63
C ILE A 76 -12.37 17.07 20.23
N SER A 77 -13.27 16.38 19.51
CA SER A 77 -13.80 15.06 19.89
C SER A 77 -13.23 13.95 19.00
N PRO A 78 -12.71 12.85 19.57
CA PRO A 78 -12.10 11.74 18.83
C PRO A 78 -13.16 10.80 18.20
N PHE A 79 -14.20 11.34 17.56
CA PHE A 79 -15.29 10.51 17.03
C PHE A 79 -14.88 9.71 15.78
N LEU A 80 -13.90 10.20 15.01
CA LEU A 80 -13.44 9.55 13.77
C LEU A 80 -12.34 8.51 14.01
N LEU A 81 -11.57 8.66 15.10
CA LEU A 81 -10.47 7.78 15.51
C LEU A 81 -10.81 6.27 15.50
N PRO A 82 -12.00 5.84 15.95
CA PRO A 82 -12.40 4.44 15.87
C PRO A 82 -12.58 3.96 14.42
N TYR A 83 -13.18 4.79 13.56
CA TYR A 83 -13.55 4.42 12.18
C TYR A 83 -12.45 4.63 11.16
N GLU A 84 -11.43 5.43 11.48
CA GLU A 84 -10.32 5.78 10.61
C GLU A 84 -9.67 4.54 9.96
N ALA A 85 -9.47 3.47 10.74
CA ALA A 85 -8.93 2.21 10.24
C ALA A 85 -9.84 1.58 9.17
N VAL A 86 -11.15 1.55 9.43
CA VAL A 86 -12.14 0.95 8.54
C VAL A 86 -12.20 1.76 7.25
N LEU A 87 -12.33 3.08 7.35
CA LEU A 87 -12.41 4.00 6.21
C LEU A 87 -11.15 3.94 5.35
N THR A 88 -9.96 3.97 5.97
CA THR A 88 -8.69 3.89 5.24
C THR A 88 -8.57 2.60 4.43
N ASN A 89 -8.94 1.45 5.01
CA ASN A 89 -8.88 0.18 4.30
C ASN A 89 -9.94 0.09 3.21
N LEU A 90 -11.16 0.62 3.42
CA LEU A 90 -12.20 0.67 2.38
C LEU A 90 -11.80 1.58 1.22
N ILE A 91 -11.29 2.79 1.49
CA ILE A 91 -10.82 3.70 0.43
C ILE A 91 -9.67 3.05 -0.33
N THR A 92 -8.73 2.41 0.37
CA THR A 92 -7.63 1.67 -0.27
C THR A 92 -8.16 0.54 -1.16
N ALA A 93 -9.15 -0.23 -0.68
CA ALA A 93 -9.77 -1.30 -1.47
C ALA A 93 -10.45 -0.76 -2.74
N VAL A 94 -11.16 0.37 -2.65
CA VAL A 94 -11.77 1.04 -3.80
C VAL A 94 -10.68 1.48 -4.78
N CYS A 95 -9.60 2.12 -4.32
CA CYS A 95 -8.50 2.52 -5.19
C CYS A 95 -7.86 1.33 -5.91
N PHE A 96 -7.63 0.21 -5.20
CA PHE A 96 -7.12 -1.02 -5.81
C PHE A 96 -8.10 -1.58 -6.85
N THR A 97 -9.38 -1.64 -6.52
CA THR A 97 -10.43 -2.13 -7.43
C THR A 97 -10.51 -1.29 -8.70
N VAL A 98 -10.62 0.03 -8.58
CA VAL A 98 -10.64 0.96 -9.71
C VAL A 98 -9.37 0.83 -10.55
N SER A 99 -8.21 0.69 -9.91
CA SER A 99 -6.94 0.49 -10.64
C SER A 99 -6.89 -0.82 -11.42
N ALA A 100 -7.54 -1.88 -10.93
CA ALA A 100 -7.54 -3.18 -11.61
C ALA A 100 -8.27 -3.11 -12.96
N PHE A 101 -9.24 -2.21 -13.12
CA PHE A 101 -9.94 -1.97 -14.38
C PHE A 101 -9.25 -0.94 -15.30
N GLY A 102 -8.20 -0.28 -14.82
CA GLY A 102 -7.43 0.70 -15.60
C GLY A 102 -6.49 0.09 -16.64
N SER A 103 -5.72 0.98 -17.28
CA SER A 103 -4.66 0.62 -18.23
C SER A 103 -3.49 -0.11 -17.56
N THR A 104 -3.12 0.34 -16.36
CA THR A 104 -2.12 -0.26 -15.47
C THR A 104 -2.71 -0.43 -14.08
N SER A 105 -2.61 -1.63 -13.53
CA SER A 105 -3.05 -1.89 -12.15
C SER A 105 -2.02 -1.38 -11.14
N LEU A 106 -2.46 -1.05 -9.92
CA LEU A 106 -1.55 -0.54 -8.88
C LEU A 106 -0.41 -1.52 -8.56
N VAL A 107 -0.69 -2.82 -8.57
CA VAL A 107 0.37 -3.82 -8.36
C VAL A 107 1.39 -3.79 -9.49
N GLN A 108 0.94 -3.68 -10.75
CA GLN A 108 1.84 -3.61 -11.89
C GLN A 108 2.76 -2.39 -11.75
N GLU A 109 2.19 -1.22 -11.44
CA GLU A 109 2.94 0.02 -11.22
C GLU A 109 4.01 -0.14 -10.12
N ILE A 110 3.65 -0.74 -8.98
CA ILE A 110 4.61 -1.01 -7.89
C ILE A 110 5.77 -1.90 -8.36
N VAL A 111 5.47 -2.93 -9.17
CA VAL A 111 6.51 -3.84 -9.66
C VAL A 111 7.39 -3.15 -10.69
N GLU A 112 6.81 -2.42 -11.63
CA GLU A 112 7.53 -1.67 -12.67
C GLU A 112 8.44 -0.60 -12.06
N GLU A 113 7.98 0.13 -11.04
CA GLU A 113 8.79 1.12 -10.33
C GLU A 113 9.96 0.48 -9.57
N ARG A 114 9.74 -0.69 -8.97
CA ARG A 114 10.81 -1.43 -8.27
C ARG A 114 11.83 -2.00 -9.24
N GLN A 115 11.36 -2.51 -10.36
CA GLN A 115 12.18 -3.12 -11.41
C GLN A 115 12.90 -2.07 -12.26
N GLY A 116 12.37 -0.85 -12.31
CA GLY A 116 12.93 0.28 -13.04
C GLY A 116 12.63 0.28 -14.54
N PHE A 117 11.77 -0.63 -15.01
CA PHE A 117 11.34 -0.68 -16.41
C PHE A 117 9.90 -1.22 -16.53
N PRO A 118 9.11 -0.69 -17.49
CA PRO A 118 7.74 -1.14 -17.72
C PRO A 118 7.70 -2.52 -18.38
N PHE A 119 6.63 -3.27 -18.15
CA PHE A 119 6.42 -4.55 -18.84
C PHE A 119 5.93 -4.32 -20.29
N PRO A 120 6.30 -5.20 -21.24
CA PRO A 120 5.81 -5.11 -22.62
C PRO A 120 4.28 -5.14 -22.69
N PRO A 121 3.64 -4.23 -23.44
CA PRO A 121 2.18 -4.13 -23.49
C PRO A 121 1.50 -5.37 -24.11
N ASP A 122 2.23 -6.15 -24.90
CA ASP A 122 1.72 -7.32 -25.63
C ASP A 122 1.55 -8.57 -24.75
N ARG A 123 2.07 -8.55 -23.52
CA ARG A 123 1.94 -9.66 -22.56
C ARG A 123 0.61 -9.62 -21.83
N LEU A 124 -0.48 -9.98 -22.52
CA LEU A 124 -1.84 -9.99 -21.98
C LEU A 124 -1.99 -10.88 -20.74
N GLU A 125 -1.29 -12.00 -20.67
CA GLU A 125 -1.27 -12.91 -19.50
C GLU A 125 -0.76 -12.22 -18.23
N LEU A 126 0.31 -11.44 -18.37
CA LEU A 126 0.93 -10.75 -17.24
C LEU A 126 0.04 -9.61 -16.75
N LYS A 127 -0.62 -8.91 -17.67
CA LYS A 127 -1.66 -7.92 -17.33
C LYS A 127 -2.82 -8.57 -16.58
N ALA A 128 -3.32 -9.71 -17.06
CA ALA A 128 -4.41 -10.44 -16.40
C ALA A 128 -4.01 -10.89 -14.99
N TYR A 129 -2.79 -11.41 -14.82
CA TYR A 129 -2.24 -11.74 -13.50
C TYR A 129 -2.20 -10.53 -12.58
N PHE A 130 -1.63 -9.41 -13.01
CA PHE A 130 -1.54 -8.23 -12.17
C PHE A 130 -2.92 -7.67 -11.81
N ARG A 131 -3.89 -7.73 -12.71
CA ARG A 131 -5.28 -7.35 -12.42
C ARG A 131 -5.91 -8.25 -11.37
N ALA A 132 -5.84 -9.58 -11.56
CA ALA A 132 -6.37 -10.54 -10.61
C ALA A 132 -5.71 -10.39 -9.23
N PHE A 133 -4.39 -10.25 -9.20
CA PHE A 133 -3.65 -10.04 -7.96
C PHE A 133 -4.05 -8.71 -7.29
N THR A 134 -4.26 -7.64 -8.05
CA THR A 134 -4.75 -6.35 -7.54
C THR A 134 -6.15 -6.48 -6.92
N LEU A 135 -7.04 -7.27 -7.53
CA LEU A 135 -8.37 -7.54 -6.97
C LEU A 135 -8.30 -8.39 -5.69
N VAL A 136 -7.38 -9.36 -5.61
CA VAL A 136 -7.11 -10.11 -4.37
C VAL A 136 -6.66 -9.16 -3.26
N TRP A 137 -5.78 -8.19 -3.56
CA TRP A 137 -5.41 -7.15 -2.59
C TRP A 137 -6.59 -6.29 -2.18
N ALA A 138 -7.45 -5.89 -3.13
CA ALA A 138 -8.66 -5.15 -2.80
C ALA A 138 -9.57 -5.94 -1.85
N GLY A 139 -9.82 -7.22 -2.14
CA GLY A 139 -10.61 -8.11 -1.29
C GLY A 139 -9.98 -8.28 0.10
N TYR A 140 -8.66 -8.38 0.18
CA TYR A 140 -7.92 -8.39 1.44
C TYR A 140 -8.15 -7.10 2.25
N PHE A 141 -8.10 -5.93 1.63
CA PHE A 141 -8.37 -4.66 2.32
C PHE A 141 -9.83 -4.55 2.78
N VAL A 142 -10.80 -5.06 2.02
CA VAL A 142 -12.20 -5.17 2.46
C VAL A 142 -12.33 -6.09 3.68
N ALA A 143 -11.72 -7.27 3.63
CA ALA A 143 -11.74 -8.21 4.76
C ALA A 143 -11.11 -7.60 6.01
N LYS A 144 -10.00 -6.87 5.85
CA LYS A 144 -9.33 -6.14 6.94
C LYS A 144 -10.20 -5.02 7.51
N ALA A 145 -10.90 -4.27 6.66
CA ALA A 145 -11.88 -3.27 7.11
C ALA A 145 -13.01 -3.92 7.91
N GLY A 146 -13.54 -5.06 7.44
CA GLY A 146 -14.55 -5.84 8.14
C GLY A 146 -14.06 -6.33 9.50
N LEU A 147 -12.82 -6.83 9.60
CA LEU A 147 -12.20 -7.23 10.86
C LEU A 147 -12.09 -6.05 11.84
N TYR A 148 -11.63 -4.88 11.38
CA TYR A 148 -11.54 -3.69 12.23
C TYR A 148 -12.90 -3.19 12.68
N PHE A 149 -13.91 -3.23 11.81
CA PHE A 149 -15.28 -2.92 12.18
C PHE A 149 -15.81 -3.90 13.22
N TRP A 150 -15.57 -5.21 13.04
CA TRP A 150 -15.96 -6.24 14.00
C TRP A 150 -15.30 -6.04 15.37
N LEU A 151 -14.00 -5.69 15.40
CA LEU A 151 -13.29 -5.38 16.64
C LEU A 151 -13.90 -4.21 17.40
N LEU A 152 -14.34 -3.16 16.69
CA LEU A 152 -14.99 -2.00 17.29
C LEU A 152 -16.33 -2.35 17.96
N GLN A 153 -17.05 -3.34 17.43
CA GLN A 153 -18.35 -3.76 17.99
C GLN A 153 -18.20 -4.67 19.21
N HIS A 154 -17.11 -5.45 19.30
CA HIS A 154 -16.95 -6.50 20.31
C HIS A 154 -15.94 -6.17 21.41
N PHE A 155 -15.05 -5.20 21.19
CA PHE A 155 -14.01 -4.84 22.15
C PHE A 155 -14.08 -3.35 22.54
N PRO A 156 -13.68 -3.01 23.78
CA PRO A 156 -13.46 -1.62 24.16
C PRO A 156 -12.45 -0.94 23.23
N LEU A 157 -12.64 0.36 22.98
CA LEU A 157 -11.83 1.14 22.04
C LEU A 157 -10.32 0.99 22.27
N THR A 158 -9.87 0.97 23.52
CA THR A 158 -8.44 0.81 23.87
C THR A 158 -7.88 -0.54 23.42
N ARG A 159 -8.63 -1.63 23.61
CA ARG A 159 -8.23 -2.97 23.16
C ARG A 159 -8.30 -3.10 21.65
N ALA A 160 -9.32 -2.52 21.01
CA ALA A 160 -9.44 -2.49 19.55
C ALA A 160 -8.26 -1.76 18.91
N LEU A 161 -7.85 -0.61 19.46
CA LEU A 161 -6.68 0.15 19.00
C LEU A 161 -5.36 -0.60 19.24
N ALA A 162 -5.22 -1.28 20.38
CA ALA A 162 -4.05 -2.12 20.65
C ALA A 162 -3.93 -3.26 19.63
N LEU A 163 -5.02 -4.00 19.38
CA LEU A 163 -5.04 -5.06 18.36
C LEU A 163 -4.76 -4.50 16.96
N ARG A 164 -5.32 -3.34 16.61
CA ARG A 164 -5.02 -2.64 15.35
C ARG A 164 -3.52 -2.35 15.19
N SER A 165 -2.85 -1.90 16.24
CA SER A 165 -1.42 -1.54 16.21
C SER A 165 -0.50 -2.74 15.93
N ILE A 166 -0.94 -3.96 16.26
CA ILE A 166 -0.21 -5.21 16.00
C ILE A 166 -0.61 -5.81 14.65
N ILE A 167 -1.92 -5.95 14.43
CA ILE A 167 -2.48 -6.55 13.21
C ILE A 167 -2.08 -5.71 11.99
N GLY A 168 -2.13 -4.37 12.09
CA GLY A 168 -1.84 -3.47 11.00
C GLY A 168 -0.48 -3.70 10.34
N PRO A 169 0.63 -3.57 11.07
CA PRO A 169 1.98 -3.83 10.57
C PRO A 169 2.17 -5.29 10.15
N LEU A 170 1.75 -6.26 10.99
CA LEU A 170 1.95 -7.68 10.69
C LEU A 170 1.28 -8.07 9.38
N SER A 171 0.04 -7.63 9.17
CA SER A 171 -0.71 -7.93 7.97
C SER A 171 -0.06 -7.29 6.73
N LEU A 172 0.50 -6.09 6.88
CA LEU A 172 1.22 -5.37 5.82
C LEU A 172 2.56 -6.06 5.50
N PHE A 173 3.29 -6.57 6.49
CA PHE A 173 4.51 -7.36 6.29
C PHE A 173 4.23 -8.68 5.55
N ILE A 174 3.19 -9.41 5.96
CA ILE A 174 2.74 -10.62 5.27
C ILE A 174 2.42 -10.27 3.82
N MET A 175 1.70 -9.16 3.62
CA MET A 175 1.32 -8.68 2.31
C MET A 175 2.54 -8.44 1.41
N ILE A 176 3.49 -7.63 1.87
CA ILE A 176 4.72 -7.34 1.14
C ILE A 176 5.52 -8.64 0.89
N GLY A 177 5.60 -9.53 1.88
CA GLY A 177 6.30 -10.80 1.76
C GLY A 177 5.71 -11.71 0.67
N ILE A 178 4.39 -11.76 0.55
CA ILE A 178 3.70 -12.47 -0.53
C ILE A 178 3.95 -11.78 -1.88
N SER A 179 3.85 -10.44 -1.95
CA SER A 179 4.13 -9.68 -3.18
C SER A 179 5.56 -9.88 -3.69
N MET A 180 6.54 -10.05 -2.80
CA MET A 180 7.94 -10.32 -3.17
C MET A 180 8.10 -11.68 -3.87
N GLN A 181 7.18 -12.63 -3.65
CA GLN A 181 7.19 -13.94 -4.28
C GLN A 181 6.33 -13.98 -5.56
N GLY A 182 5.97 -12.83 -6.14
CA GLY A 182 5.09 -12.71 -7.31
C GLY A 182 5.46 -13.65 -8.47
N LYS A 183 6.75 -13.87 -8.76
CA LYS A 183 7.20 -14.83 -9.78
C LYS A 183 6.78 -16.28 -9.47
N ARG A 184 6.87 -16.71 -8.20
CA ARG A 184 6.46 -18.06 -7.78
C ARG A 184 4.95 -18.21 -7.78
N VAL A 185 4.24 -17.17 -7.34
CA VAL A 185 2.77 -17.13 -7.37
C VAL A 185 2.26 -17.18 -8.81
N PHE A 186 2.85 -16.41 -9.72
CA PHE A 186 2.54 -16.45 -11.14
C PHE A 186 2.76 -17.85 -11.74
N LEU A 187 3.91 -18.48 -11.47
CA LEU A 187 4.21 -19.83 -11.93
C LEU A 187 3.26 -20.89 -11.35
N LEU A 188 2.82 -20.73 -10.08
CA LEU A 188 1.82 -21.59 -9.48
C LEU A 188 0.45 -21.43 -10.13
N CYS A 189 0.01 -20.18 -10.37
CA CYS A 189 -1.25 -19.93 -11.08
C CYS A 189 -1.22 -20.48 -12.52
N GLN A 190 -0.07 -20.41 -13.19
CA GLN A 190 0.12 -21.00 -14.51
C GLN A 190 0.10 -22.53 -14.47
N ARG A 191 0.73 -23.15 -13.45
CA ARG A 191 0.66 -24.61 -13.23
C ARG A 191 -0.76 -25.09 -12.93
N LEU A 192 -1.59 -24.24 -12.31
CA LEU A 192 -3.00 -24.50 -12.04
C LEU A 192 -3.92 -24.19 -13.24
N GLY A 193 -3.36 -23.78 -14.39
CA GLY A 193 -4.12 -23.51 -15.61
C GLY A 193 -4.95 -22.21 -15.59
N LEU A 194 -4.73 -21.33 -14.61
CA LEU A 194 -5.48 -20.07 -14.46
C LEU A 194 -5.06 -18.98 -15.47
N PHE A 195 -3.88 -19.11 -16.07
CA PHE A 195 -3.36 -18.19 -17.08
C PHE A 195 -2.73 -18.97 -18.24
N LEU A 196 -2.90 -18.48 -19.47
CA LEU A 196 -2.34 -19.09 -20.67
C LEU A 196 -0.80 -19.20 -20.58
N PRO A 197 -0.18 -20.21 -21.21
CA PRO A 197 1.27 -20.31 -21.30
C PRO A 197 1.83 -19.21 -22.20
N PRO A 198 3.02 -18.65 -21.89
CA PRO A 198 3.60 -17.55 -22.66
C PRO A 198 3.69 -17.96 -24.13
N LYS A 199 3.11 -17.14 -25.00
CA LYS A 199 3.28 -17.28 -26.44
C LYS A 199 4.79 -17.33 -26.75
N PRO A 200 5.30 -18.37 -27.44
CA PRO A 200 6.72 -18.49 -27.74
C PRO A 200 7.17 -17.27 -28.55
N LEU A 201 8.39 -16.80 -28.27
CA LEU A 201 9.00 -15.71 -29.03
C LEU A 201 9.20 -16.17 -30.48
N PRO A 202 9.06 -15.27 -31.47
CA PRO A 202 9.12 -15.61 -32.90
C PRO A 202 10.47 -16.18 -33.39
N HIS A 203 11.45 -16.41 -32.51
CA HIS A 203 12.74 -17.04 -32.83
C HIS A 203 12.83 -18.52 -32.43
N GLU A 204 11.76 -19.13 -31.91
CA GLU A 204 11.73 -20.56 -31.53
C GLU A 204 10.67 -21.38 -32.30
N ALA A 205 10.25 -20.92 -33.49
CA ALA A 205 9.37 -21.66 -34.40
C ALA A 205 10.14 -22.25 -35.58
#